data_AF-A0AA39IL82-F1
#
_entry.id   AF-A0AA39IL82-F1
#
_cell.length_a   1.000
_cell.length_b   1.000
_cell.length_c   1.000
_cell.angle_alpha   90.00
_cell.angle_beta   90.00
_cell.angle_gamma   90.00
#
_symmetry.space_group_name_H-M   'P 1'
#
loop_
_entity.id
_entity.type
_entity.pdbx_description
1 polymer ?
#
loop_
_entity_poly.entity_id
_entity_poly.type
_entity_poly.pdbx_seq_one_letter_code
_entity_poly.pdbx_strand_id
1 'polypeptide(L)'
;MDEDELEMLSEARVRFTNTQGKKAKRKAREKQLADARRMASLQKRRELHADGIVCRGSVRAASPSRVQQEAENFLALQNVETLKGGLNTPLHDLRLNSALPQKQVVATPNTLNINNEGVIKNVKEELRKALGSLPNPKNDYQLLLPEGEEESDEQPDAEEEWVEDASDAAKARARARALKRIEERKLRTQAFQRNLPRPAKLNEQCTKKATNKADMSVRTRSEQRKVQPPGHSLASKSDGSPFLTVPTAFIPYI
;
A
#
# COMPACT_ATOMS: atom_id res chain seq x y z
N MET A 1 47.12 -22.22 -33.22
CA MET A 1 45.71 -22.19 -32.83
C MET A 1 45.32 -20.75 -32.90
N ASP A 2 44.49 -20.43 -33.88
CA ASP A 2 44.01 -19.07 -34.06
C ASP A 2 43.04 -18.71 -32.92
N GLU A 3 42.81 -17.42 -32.71
CA GLU A 3 42.01 -16.92 -31.59
C GLU A 3 40.58 -17.49 -31.61
N ASP A 4 40.02 -17.64 -32.82
CA ASP A 4 38.72 -18.28 -33.09
C ASP A 4 38.69 -19.77 -32.68
N GLU A 5 39.79 -20.50 -32.86
CA GLU A 5 39.88 -21.92 -32.48
C GLU A 5 39.95 -22.09 -30.96
N LEU A 6 40.66 -21.17 -30.28
CA LEU A 6 40.74 -21.11 -28.83
C LEU A 6 39.38 -20.78 -28.20
N GLU A 7 38.66 -19.81 -28.77
CA GLU A 7 37.31 -19.47 -28.32
C GLU A 7 36.36 -20.66 -28.50
N MET A 8 36.39 -21.30 -29.67
CA MET A 8 35.58 -22.48 -29.97
C MET A 8 35.85 -23.65 -29.01
N LEU A 9 37.12 -23.94 -28.71
CA LEU A 9 37.50 -24.98 -27.76
C LEU A 9 37.10 -24.63 -26.31
N SER A 10 37.19 -23.36 -25.93
CA SER A 10 36.78 -22.88 -24.61
C SER A 10 35.26 -23.02 -24.41
N GLU A 11 34.48 -22.65 -25.43
CA GLU A 11 33.03 -22.81 -25.41
C GLU A 11 32.64 -24.28 -25.34
N ALA A 12 33.27 -25.13 -26.15
CA ALA A 12 33.03 -26.57 -26.14
C ALA A 12 33.29 -27.17 -24.74
N ARG A 13 34.38 -26.77 -24.06
CA ARG A 13 34.68 -27.17 -22.68
C ARG A 13 33.61 -26.71 -21.68
N VAL A 14 33.14 -25.46 -21.79
CA VAL A 14 32.10 -24.90 -20.92
C VAL A 14 30.77 -25.63 -21.14
N ARG A 15 30.40 -25.94 -22.39
CA ARG A 15 29.17 -26.70 -22.70
C ARG A 15 29.24 -28.13 -22.16
N PHE A 16 30.39 -28.79 -22.28
CA PHE A 16 30.57 -30.17 -21.83
C PHE A 16 30.49 -30.32 -20.30
N THR A 17 31.06 -29.35 -19.56
CA THR A 17 31.06 -29.36 -18.09
C THR A 17 29.73 -28.92 -17.47
N ASN A 18 28.94 -28.11 -18.18
CA ASN A 18 27.64 -27.63 -17.72
C ASN A 18 26.55 -28.69 -17.88
N THR A 19 26.38 -29.54 -16.86
CA THR A 19 25.29 -30.53 -16.81
C THR A 19 24.03 -30.03 -16.11
N GLN A 20 24.11 -28.87 -15.44
CA GLN A 20 23.00 -28.32 -14.65
C GLN A 20 22.05 -27.46 -15.49
N GLY A 21 20.77 -27.79 -15.44
CA GLY A 21 19.70 -26.99 -16.05
C GLY A 21 19.45 -25.65 -15.33
N LYS A 22 18.67 -24.76 -15.95
CA LYS A 22 18.36 -23.40 -15.45
C LYS A 22 17.82 -23.40 -14.00
N LYS A 23 16.95 -24.35 -13.66
CA LYS A 23 16.35 -24.45 -12.32
C LYS A 23 17.37 -24.84 -11.24
N ALA A 24 18.30 -25.73 -11.55
CA ALA A 24 19.36 -26.12 -10.62
C ALA A 24 20.31 -24.95 -10.36
N LYS A 25 20.74 -24.25 -11.40
CA LYS A 25 21.57 -23.03 -11.29
C LYS A 25 20.87 -21.94 -10.46
N ARG A 26 19.58 -21.69 -10.70
CA ARG A 26 18.77 -20.74 -9.92
C ARG A 26 18.70 -21.12 -8.45
N LYS A 27 18.42 -22.40 -8.15
CA LYS A 27 18.31 -22.89 -6.76
C LYS A 27 19.65 -22.83 -6.03
N ALA A 28 20.77 -23.10 -6.71
CA ALA A 28 22.11 -22.94 -6.15
C ALA A 28 22.40 -21.46 -5.80
N ARG A 29 22.10 -20.53 -6.72
CA ARG A 29 22.25 -19.08 -6.47
C ARG A 29 21.34 -18.60 -5.34
N GLU A 30 20.10 -19.06 -5.29
CA GLU A 30 19.16 -18.72 -4.22
C GLU A 30 19.64 -19.22 -2.86
N LYS A 31 20.20 -20.44 -2.79
CA LYS A 31 20.83 -20.98 -1.58
C LYS A 31 21.98 -20.10 -1.11
N GLN A 32 22.90 -19.73 -2.00
CA GLN A 32 24.02 -18.84 -1.67
C GLN A 32 23.54 -17.48 -1.15
N LEU A 33 22.52 -16.88 -1.79
CA LEU A 33 21.93 -15.63 -1.32
C LEU A 33 21.23 -15.77 0.03
N ALA A 34 20.58 -16.90 0.30
CA ALA A 34 19.96 -17.19 1.59
C ALA A 34 21.02 -17.33 2.69
N ASP A 35 22.12 -18.03 2.42
CA ASP A 35 23.24 -18.19 3.34
C ASP A 35 23.91 -16.82 3.62
N ALA A 36 24.12 -16.00 2.59
CA ALA A 36 24.64 -14.63 2.74
C ALA A 36 23.72 -13.75 3.60
N ARG A 37 22.40 -13.79 3.35
CA ARG A 37 21.41 -13.06 4.16
C ARG A 37 21.40 -13.53 5.63
N ARG A 38 21.55 -14.84 5.86
CA ARG A 38 21.64 -15.43 7.20
C ARG A 38 22.89 -14.93 7.92
N MET A 39 24.04 -14.95 7.25
CA MET A 39 25.31 -14.45 7.80
C MET A 39 25.22 -12.97 8.15
N ALA A 40 24.70 -12.13 7.25
CA ALA A 40 24.49 -10.70 7.52
C ALA A 40 23.55 -10.45 8.71
N SER A 41 22.45 -11.21 8.80
CA SER A 41 21.50 -11.10 9.92
C SER A 41 22.11 -11.54 11.25
N LEU A 42 22.99 -12.55 11.22
CA LEU A 42 23.73 -13.01 12.40
C LEU A 42 24.78 -11.99 12.82
N GLN A 43 25.52 -11.42 11.88
CA GLN A 43 26.49 -10.36 12.15
C GLN A 43 25.79 -9.16 12.82
N LYS A 44 24.70 -8.66 12.24
CA LYS A 44 23.91 -7.57 12.84
C LYS A 44 23.42 -7.90 14.24
N ARG A 45 23.00 -9.14 14.48
CA ARG A 45 22.57 -9.59 15.82
C ARG A 45 23.72 -9.64 16.81
N ARG A 46 24.92 -10.05 16.38
CA ARG A 46 26.12 -10.08 17.20
C ARG A 46 26.55 -8.66 17.58
N GLU A 47 26.54 -7.72 16.63
CA GLU A 47 26.82 -6.30 16.87
C GLU A 47 25.84 -5.73 17.91
N LEU A 48 24.53 -5.90 17.69
CA LEU A 48 23.52 -5.43 18.64
C LEU A 48 23.64 -6.09 20.03
N HIS A 49 23.99 -7.38 20.09
CA HIS A 49 24.22 -8.07 21.36
C HIS A 49 25.48 -7.57 22.07
N ALA A 50 26.56 -7.29 21.33
CA ALA A 50 27.79 -6.69 21.87
C ALA A 50 27.50 -5.30 22.45
N ASP A 51 26.61 -4.53 21.81
CA ASP A 51 26.12 -3.24 22.30
C ASP A 51 25.09 -3.37 23.44
N GLY A 52 24.78 -4.60 23.88
CA GLY A 52 23.82 -4.88 24.96
C GLY A 52 22.35 -4.70 24.57
N ILE A 53 22.04 -4.47 23.30
CA ILE A 53 20.68 -4.28 22.78
C ILE A 53 20.05 -5.66 22.55
N VAL A 54 19.31 -6.15 23.55
CA VAL A 54 18.54 -7.41 23.43
C VAL A 54 17.39 -7.22 22.45
N CYS A 55 17.64 -7.60 21.20
CA CYS A 55 16.61 -7.66 20.17
C CYS A 55 15.63 -8.79 20.50
N ARG A 56 14.56 -8.49 21.25
CA ARG A 56 13.37 -9.35 21.36
C ARG A 56 12.60 -9.29 20.03
N GLY A 57 13.22 -9.76 18.95
CA GLY A 57 12.50 -10.05 17.72
C GLY A 57 11.49 -11.15 18.05
N SER A 58 10.20 -10.89 17.81
CA SER A 58 9.06 -11.82 17.98
C SER A 58 9.52 -13.27 17.88
N VAL A 59 9.86 -13.86 19.02
CA VAL A 59 10.22 -15.27 19.10
C VAL A 59 8.88 -15.98 19.03
N ARG A 60 8.39 -16.24 17.82
CA ARG A 60 7.58 -17.45 17.64
C ARG A 60 8.47 -18.55 18.18
N ALA A 61 8.03 -19.21 19.26
CA ALA A 61 8.74 -20.30 19.91
C ALA A 61 9.45 -21.09 18.81
N ALA A 62 10.78 -21.10 18.85
CA ALA A 62 11.59 -21.69 17.80
C ALA A 62 11.03 -23.10 17.58
N SER A 63 10.46 -23.34 16.41
CA SER A 63 10.03 -24.68 16.03
C SER A 63 11.20 -25.61 16.32
N PRO A 64 11.02 -26.67 17.13
CA PRO A 64 12.13 -27.51 17.51
C PRO A 64 12.85 -27.94 16.25
N SER A 65 14.17 -27.78 16.22
CA SER A 65 14.97 -28.23 15.08
C SER A 65 14.65 -29.70 14.80
N ARG A 66 14.76 -30.13 13.54
CA ARG A 66 14.51 -31.53 13.13
C ARG A 66 15.24 -32.52 14.07
N VAL A 67 16.46 -32.17 14.48
CA VAL A 67 17.30 -32.92 15.42
C VAL A 67 16.71 -32.95 16.83
N GLN A 68 16.17 -31.84 17.33
CA GLN A 68 15.48 -31.80 18.64
C GLN A 68 14.20 -32.63 18.64
N GLN A 69 13.42 -32.57 17.55
CA GLN A 69 12.20 -33.37 17.41
C GLN A 69 12.51 -34.87 17.35
N GLU A 70 13.57 -35.25 16.65
CA GLU A 70 14.03 -36.64 16.58
C GLU A 70 14.59 -37.12 17.92
N ALA A 71 15.35 -36.30 18.65
CA ALA A 71 15.82 -36.62 19.99
C ALA A 71 14.67 -36.80 21.01
N GLU A 72 13.65 -35.95 20.93
CA GLU A 72 12.45 -36.03 21.76
C GLU A 72 11.65 -37.31 21.45
N ASN A 73 11.51 -37.67 20.17
CA ASN A 73 10.90 -38.95 19.77
C ASN A 73 11.68 -40.16 20.28
N PHE A 74 13.02 -40.12 20.28
CA PHE A 74 13.85 -41.21 20.80
C PHE A 74 13.72 -41.37 22.31
N LEU A 75 13.75 -40.26 23.08
CA LEU A 75 13.50 -40.27 24.52
C LEU A 75 12.09 -40.76 24.86
N ALA A 76 11.08 -40.35 24.08
CA ALA A 76 9.71 -40.81 24.24
C ALA A 76 9.60 -42.33 24.03
N LEU A 77 10.27 -42.90 23.01
CA LEU A 77 10.28 -44.35 22.77
C LEU A 77 11.07 -45.12 23.84
N GLN A 78 12.12 -44.52 24.40
CA GLN A 78 12.95 -45.14 25.43
C GLN A 78 12.24 -45.22 26.78
N ASN A 79 11.32 -44.30 27.05
CA ASN A 79 10.54 -44.23 28.28
C ASN A 79 9.15 -44.89 28.16
N VAL A 80 8.80 -45.45 26.99
CA VAL A 80 7.57 -46.24 26.85
C VAL A 80 7.83 -47.63 27.42
N GLU A 81 7.28 -47.90 28.59
CA GLU A 81 7.17 -49.25 29.13
C GLU A 81 6.47 -50.14 28.10
N THR A 82 7.16 -51.18 27.65
CA THR A 82 6.58 -52.19 26.77
C THR A 82 5.41 -52.87 27.48
N LEU A 83 4.19 -52.62 26.99
CA LEU A 83 3.04 -53.52 27.08
C LEU A 83 2.76 -54.13 28.46
N LYS A 84 2.50 -53.30 29.47
CA LYS A 84 1.67 -53.68 30.62
C LYS A 84 0.36 -52.92 30.46
N GLY A 85 -0.66 -53.60 29.94
CA GLY A 85 -1.95 -53.04 29.53
C GLY A 85 -2.59 -52.12 30.59
N GLY A 86 -2.31 -50.83 30.47
CA GLY A 86 -2.99 -49.73 31.15
C GLY A 86 -3.86 -48.94 30.18
N LEU A 87 -4.77 -48.16 30.74
CA LEU A 87 -5.81 -47.39 30.04
C LEU A 87 -5.26 -46.62 28.83
N ASN A 88 -5.93 -46.79 27.68
CA ASN A 88 -5.62 -46.11 26.43
C ASN A 88 -5.48 -44.59 26.62
N THR A 89 -4.40 -44.00 26.08
CA THR A 89 -4.29 -42.55 25.86
C THR A 89 -5.47 -42.08 25.01
N PRO A 90 -6.19 -41.01 25.38
CA PRO A 90 -7.36 -40.57 24.63
C PRO A 90 -6.95 -40.21 23.20
N LEU A 91 -7.61 -40.85 22.24
CA LEU A 91 -7.38 -40.70 20.82
C LEU A 91 -7.58 -39.23 20.44
N HIS A 92 -6.51 -38.54 20.06
CA HIS A 92 -6.61 -37.17 19.55
C HIS A 92 -7.38 -37.18 18.22
N ASP A 93 -8.41 -36.33 18.17
CA ASP A 93 -9.32 -36.15 17.04
C ASP A 93 -8.54 -36.10 15.72
N LEU A 94 -8.74 -37.14 14.90
CA LEU A 94 -8.09 -37.30 13.61
C LEU A 94 -8.57 -36.16 12.73
N ARG A 95 -7.77 -35.11 12.59
CA ARG A 95 -8.01 -34.02 11.65
C ARG A 95 -7.92 -34.56 10.22
N LEU A 96 -9.02 -35.12 9.72
CA LEU A 96 -9.31 -35.47 8.33
C LEU A 96 -9.27 -34.25 7.37
N ASN A 97 -8.95 -33.08 7.90
CA ASN A 97 -8.66 -31.87 7.15
C ASN A 97 -7.32 -31.90 6.40
N SER A 98 -6.49 -32.95 6.57
CA SER A 98 -5.19 -33.07 5.89
C SER A 98 -5.28 -33.58 4.43
N ALA A 99 -6.41 -34.15 4.01
CA ALA A 99 -6.58 -34.71 2.67
C ALA A 99 -7.00 -33.67 1.60
N LEU A 100 -7.35 -32.44 2.00
CA LEU A 100 -7.65 -31.34 1.09
C LEU A 100 -6.71 -30.17 1.39
N PRO A 101 -6.24 -29.43 0.37
CA PRO A 101 -5.47 -28.21 0.59
C PRO A 101 -6.37 -27.17 1.26
N GLN A 102 -6.34 -27.08 2.59
CA GLN A 102 -7.02 -26.03 3.31
C GLN A 102 -6.32 -24.70 3.01
N LYS A 103 -7.09 -23.74 2.49
CA LYS A 103 -6.65 -22.36 2.30
C LYS A 103 -6.36 -21.76 3.68
N GLN A 104 -5.11 -21.84 4.11
CA GLN A 104 -4.62 -21.07 5.25
C GLN A 104 -4.79 -19.60 4.92
N VAL A 105 -5.82 -18.96 5.49
CA VAL A 105 -5.87 -17.52 5.61
C VAL A 105 -4.79 -17.17 6.62
N VAL A 106 -3.59 -16.87 6.12
CA VAL A 106 -2.51 -16.31 6.92
C VAL A 106 -3.02 -14.97 7.44
N ALA A 107 -3.53 -14.97 8.66
CA ALA A 107 -3.67 -13.75 9.43
C ALA A 107 -2.25 -13.21 9.62
N THR A 108 -1.95 -12.12 8.91
CA THR A 108 -0.73 -11.34 9.12
C THR A 108 -0.62 -11.06 10.62
N PRO A 109 0.49 -11.45 11.28
CA PRO A 109 0.62 -11.28 12.72
C PRO A 109 0.67 -9.78 13.02
N ASN A 110 -0.39 -9.30 13.66
CA ASN A 110 -0.58 -7.96 14.18
C ASN A 110 -0.03 -6.84 13.29
N THR A 111 -0.95 -6.22 12.54
CA THR A 111 -0.97 -4.77 12.43
C THR A 111 -0.53 -4.19 13.77
N LEU A 112 0.41 -3.24 13.75
CA LEU A 112 0.62 -2.33 14.88
C LEU A 112 -0.77 -1.92 15.41
N ASN A 113 -0.87 -1.44 16.65
CA ASN A 113 -2.13 -0.86 17.12
C ASN A 113 -2.37 0.49 16.39
N ILE A 114 -2.42 0.47 15.05
CA ILE A 114 -2.59 1.59 14.11
C ILE A 114 -3.97 2.21 14.27
N ASN A 115 -4.87 1.49 14.93
CA ASN A 115 -6.24 1.91 15.19
C ASN A 115 -6.33 2.87 16.37
N ASN A 116 -5.27 3.02 17.17
CA ASN A 116 -5.16 4.08 18.16
C ASN A 116 -4.44 5.28 17.54
N GLU A 117 -5.18 6.09 16.76
CA GLU A 117 -4.66 7.31 16.13
C GLU A 117 -3.92 8.24 17.10
N GLY A 118 -4.35 8.28 18.36
CA GLY A 118 -3.71 9.10 19.40
C GLY A 118 -2.28 8.67 19.71
N VAL A 119 -2.01 7.36 19.77
CA VAL A 119 -0.66 6.85 20.11
C VAL A 119 0.32 7.10 18.97
N ILE A 120 -0.12 7.00 17.72
CA ILE A 120 0.73 7.23 16.54
C ILE A 120 1.04 8.72 16.34
N LYS A 121 0.08 9.61 16.64
CA LYS A 121 0.27 11.06 16.58
C LYS A 121 1.34 11.49 17.58
N ASN A 122 1.27 10.99 18.81
CA ASN A 122 2.24 11.30 19.86
C ASN A 122 3.65 10.81 19.50
N VAL A 123 3.80 9.55 19.06
CA VAL A 123 5.10 8.99 18.64
C VAL A 123 5.68 9.75 17.44
N LYS A 124 4.83 10.17 16.49
CA LYS A 124 5.25 10.95 15.32
C LYS A 124 5.71 12.35 15.71
N GLU A 125 5.03 13.00 16.65
CA GLU A 125 5.41 14.32 17.14
C GLU A 125 6.70 14.28 17.95
N GLU A 126 6.88 13.28 18.80
CA GLU A 126 8.12 13.01 19.53
C GLU A 126 9.30 12.79 18.57
N LEU A 127 9.11 11.94 17.56
CA LEU A 127 10.14 11.68 16.55
C LEU A 127 10.48 12.93 15.73
N ARG A 128 9.47 13.73 15.38
CA ARG A 128 9.67 14.97 14.61
C ARG A 128 10.42 16.03 15.42
N LYS A 129 10.17 16.12 16.73
CA LYS A 129 10.93 17.00 17.64
C LYS A 129 12.38 16.52 17.76
N ALA A 130 12.60 15.21 17.94
CA ALA A 130 13.93 14.63 18.06
C ALA A 130 14.77 14.74 16.77
N LEU A 131 14.15 14.57 15.60
CA LEU A 131 14.84 14.74 14.32
C LEU A 131 15.02 16.21 13.92
N GLY A 132 14.12 17.09 14.35
CA GLY A 132 14.23 18.54 14.12
C GLY A 132 15.24 19.25 15.02
N SER A 133 15.63 18.65 16.15
CA SER A 133 16.72 19.15 16.99
C SER A 133 18.12 18.82 16.46
N LEU A 134 18.21 18.01 15.40
CA LEU A 134 19.49 17.70 14.78
C LEU A 134 19.94 18.90 13.92
N PRO A 135 21.22 19.31 14.03
CA PRO A 135 21.76 20.34 13.14
C PRO A 135 21.65 19.86 11.69
N ASN A 136 21.32 20.79 10.79
CA ASN A 136 21.16 20.47 9.36
C ASN A 136 22.40 19.74 8.85
N PRO A 137 22.23 18.59 8.19
CA PRO A 137 23.37 17.81 7.70
C PRO A 137 24.14 18.66 6.69
N LYS A 138 25.39 18.97 7.01
CA LYS A 138 26.33 19.60 6.09
C LYS A 138 26.99 18.49 5.30
N ASN A 139 26.43 18.19 4.13
CA ASN A 139 27.01 17.25 3.18
C ASN A 139 28.23 17.89 2.48
N ASP A 140 29.29 18.18 3.24
CA ASP A 140 30.51 18.82 2.75
C ASP A 140 31.49 17.75 2.25
N TYR A 141 31.10 17.02 1.19
CA TYR A 141 31.98 16.05 0.54
C TYR A 141 32.58 16.69 -0.71
N GLN A 142 33.87 17.05 -0.63
CA GLN A 142 34.65 17.32 -1.83
C GLN A 142 35.01 15.97 -2.45
N LEU A 143 34.29 15.60 -3.50
CA LEU A 143 34.70 14.52 -4.40
C LEU A 143 35.98 14.98 -5.09
N LEU A 144 37.13 14.69 -4.48
CA LEU A 144 38.42 14.81 -5.14
C LEU A 144 38.47 13.72 -6.20
N LEU A 145 38.11 14.08 -7.43
CA LEU A 145 38.47 13.31 -8.61
C LEU A 145 40.01 13.31 -8.68
N PRO A 146 40.68 12.14 -8.69
CA PRO A 146 42.14 12.08 -8.78
C PRO A 146 42.65 12.89 -9.98
N GLU A 147 43.70 13.70 -9.81
CA GLU A 147 44.28 14.63 -10.83
C GLU A 147 44.87 13.94 -12.09
N GLY A 148 44.53 12.69 -12.38
CA GLY A 148 45.08 11.90 -13.50
C GLY A 148 44.06 11.42 -14.52
N GLU A 149 42.77 11.71 -14.34
CA GLU A 149 41.72 11.34 -15.29
C GLU A 149 41.22 12.61 -15.99
N GLU A 150 41.97 13.07 -16.99
CA GLU A 150 41.39 13.87 -18.07
C GLU A 150 40.41 12.96 -18.81
N GLU A 151 39.16 12.99 -18.37
CA GLU A 151 38.03 12.45 -19.13
C GLU A 151 37.97 13.25 -20.44
N SER A 152 38.17 12.54 -21.54
CA SER A 152 37.91 13.04 -22.90
C SER A 152 36.59 13.79 -22.92
N ASP A 153 36.57 14.98 -23.54
CA ASP A 153 35.36 15.75 -23.84
C ASP A 153 34.43 14.95 -24.78
N GLU A 154 33.76 13.94 -24.23
CA GLU A 154 32.58 13.33 -24.81
C GLU A 154 31.43 14.26 -24.44
N GLN A 155 30.94 15.00 -25.44
CA GLN A 155 29.69 15.73 -25.37
C GLN A 155 28.65 14.84 -24.65
N PRO A 156 27.85 15.36 -23.70
CA PRO A 156 26.76 14.57 -23.17
C PRO A 156 25.91 14.15 -24.36
N ASP A 157 25.94 12.86 -24.69
CA ASP A 157 25.08 12.27 -25.70
C ASP A 157 23.68 12.79 -25.41
N ALA A 158 23.11 13.48 -26.40
CA ALA A 158 21.84 14.17 -26.29
C ALA A 158 20.86 13.30 -25.50
N GLU A 159 20.28 13.85 -24.43
CA GLU A 159 19.28 13.18 -23.58
C GLU A 159 18.35 12.35 -24.48
N GLU A 160 18.56 11.03 -24.51
CA GLU A 160 17.65 10.13 -25.20
C GLU A 160 16.33 10.23 -24.43
N GLU A 161 15.43 11.08 -24.90
CA GLU A 161 14.05 11.13 -24.45
C GLU A 161 13.50 9.72 -24.62
N TRP A 162 13.43 8.99 -23.50
CA TRP A 162 12.98 7.61 -23.47
C TRP A 162 11.62 7.51 -24.17
N VAL A 163 11.61 7.01 -25.40
CA VAL A 163 10.38 6.81 -26.15
C VAL A 163 9.67 5.62 -25.51
N GLU A 164 8.66 5.90 -24.69
CA GLU A 164 7.81 4.86 -24.12
C GLU A 164 7.19 4.03 -25.25
N ASP A 165 7.48 2.73 -25.28
CA ASP A 165 6.81 1.78 -26.18
C ASP A 165 5.29 1.96 -26.09
N ALA A 166 4.59 1.90 -27.23
CA ALA A 166 3.13 2.11 -27.27
C ALA A 166 2.34 1.22 -26.28
N SER A 167 2.89 0.05 -25.95
CA SER A 167 2.40 -0.86 -24.92
C SER A 167 2.45 -0.27 -23.50
N ASP A 168 3.52 0.44 -23.16
CA ASP A 168 3.77 0.93 -21.82
C ASP A 168 3.02 2.24 -21.54
N ALA A 169 2.92 3.12 -22.54
CA ALA A 169 2.01 4.26 -22.50
C ALA A 169 0.53 3.83 -22.34
N ALA A 170 0.11 2.74 -23.00
CA ALA A 170 -1.24 2.19 -22.86
C ALA A 170 -1.49 1.63 -21.45
N LYS A 171 -0.53 0.89 -20.88
CA LYS A 171 -0.59 0.38 -19.50
C LYS A 171 -0.62 1.53 -18.49
N ALA A 172 0.18 2.58 -18.67
CA ALA A 172 0.20 3.75 -17.80
C ALA A 172 -1.14 4.49 -17.80
N ARG A 173 -1.71 4.75 -18.99
CA ARG A 173 -3.05 5.36 -19.15
C ARG A 173 -4.15 4.50 -18.52
N ALA A 174 -4.09 3.17 -18.68
CA ALA A 174 -5.05 2.25 -18.06
C ALA A 174 -4.97 2.27 -16.52
N ARG A 175 -3.75 2.28 -15.96
CA ARG A 175 -3.51 2.40 -14.50
C ARG A 175 -4.03 3.74 -13.97
N ALA A 176 -3.73 4.84 -14.65
CA ALA A 176 -4.20 6.17 -14.26
C ALA A 176 -5.74 6.27 -14.24
N ARG A 177 -6.42 5.70 -15.25
CA ARG A 177 -7.90 5.63 -15.27
C ARG A 177 -8.46 4.76 -14.14
N ALA A 178 -7.81 3.64 -13.83
CA ALA A 178 -8.24 2.76 -12.74
C ALA A 178 -8.08 3.46 -11.37
N LEU A 179 -6.98 4.17 -11.15
CA LEU A 179 -6.75 4.94 -9.93
C LEU A 179 -7.77 6.05 -9.75
N LYS A 180 -8.03 6.85 -10.80
CA LYS A 180 -9.08 7.88 -10.77
C LYS A 180 -10.44 7.31 -10.39
N ARG A 181 -10.84 6.17 -10.97
CA ARG A 181 -12.11 5.49 -10.63
C ARG A 181 -12.15 5.04 -9.17
N ILE A 182 -11.02 4.57 -8.62
CA ILE A 182 -10.92 4.17 -7.21
C ILE A 182 -11.03 5.40 -6.30
N GLU A 183 -10.32 6.47 -6.62
CA GLU A 183 -10.37 7.74 -5.87
C GLU A 183 -11.77 8.34 -5.89
N GLU A 184 -12.39 8.43 -7.07
CA GLU A 184 -13.78 8.88 -7.21
C GLU A 184 -14.72 8.02 -6.36
N ARG A 185 -14.61 6.68 -6.41
CA ARG A 185 -15.43 5.77 -5.60
C ARG A 185 -15.19 5.96 -4.09
N LYS A 186 -13.95 6.22 -3.67
CA LYS A 186 -13.58 6.52 -2.28
C LYS A 186 -14.17 7.84 -1.80
N LEU A 187 -14.24 8.86 -2.66
CA LEU A 187 -14.84 10.16 -2.37
C LEU A 187 -16.38 10.13 -2.36
N ARG A 188 -17.01 9.13 -2.99
CA ARG A 188 -18.47 8.95 -2.91
C ARG A 188 -18.91 8.48 -1.53
N THR A 189 -20.18 8.74 -1.22
CA THR A 189 -20.83 8.35 0.03
C THR A 189 -20.77 6.84 0.28
N GLN A 190 -20.74 6.42 1.55
CA GLN A 190 -20.67 4.99 1.91
C GLN A 190 -21.81 4.15 1.32
N ALA A 191 -23.02 4.72 1.20
CA ALA A 191 -24.15 4.06 0.54
C ALA A 191 -23.85 3.71 -0.93
N PHE A 192 -23.08 4.55 -1.65
CA PHE A 192 -22.60 4.24 -3.00
C PHE A 192 -21.63 3.07 -3.01
N GLN A 193 -20.67 3.07 -2.08
CA GLN A 193 -19.61 2.06 -2.03
C GLN A 193 -20.16 0.67 -1.71
N ARG A 194 -21.23 0.61 -0.91
CA ARG A 194 -21.89 -0.62 -0.49
C ARG A 194 -23.06 -1.05 -1.41
N ASN A 195 -23.27 -0.35 -2.53
CA ASN A 195 -24.40 -0.59 -3.44
C ASN A 195 -25.75 -0.67 -2.71
N LEU A 196 -25.94 0.11 -1.64
CA LEU A 196 -27.19 0.11 -0.90
C LEU A 196 -28.27 0.86 -1.71
N PRO A 197 -29.54 0.45 -1.60
CA PRO A 197 -30.67 1.16 -2.22
C PRO A 197 -30.64 2.64 -1.83
N ARG A 198 -30.82 3.51 -2.82
CA ARG A 198 -30.91 4.96 -2.61
C ARG A 198 -32.37 5.37 -2.60
N PRO A 199 -32.77 6.32 -1.73
CA PRO A 199 -34.14 6.84 -1.76
C PRO A 199 -34.43 7.50 -3.11
N ALA A 200 -35.57 7.16 -3.72
CA ALA A 200 -35.99 7.71 -5.02
C ALA A 200 -36.34 9.20 -4.94
N LYS A 201 -36.83 9.66 -3.79
CA LYS A 201 -37.12 11.07 -3.49
C LYS A 201 -36.09 11.57 -2.48
N LEU A 202 -35.24 12.50 -2.91
CA LEU A 202 -34.31 13.21 -2.01
C LEU A 202 -34.99 14.46 -1.46
N ASN A 203 -34.69 14.83 -0.22
CA ASN A 203 -35.16 16.09 0.36
C ASN A 203 -34.34 17.25 -0.24
N GLU A 204 -34.96 18.12 -1.03
CA GLU A 204 -34.29 19.24 -1.71
C GLU A 204 -33.58 20.22 -0.77
N GLN A 205 -33.97 20.25 0.50
CA GLN A 205 -33.30 21.06 1.51
C GLN A 205 -31.86 20.61 1.77
N CYS A 206 -31.52 19.33 1.57
CA CYS A 206 -30.17 18.82 1.80
C CYS A 206 -29.21 18.99 0.62
N THR A 207 -29.71 19.34 -0.57
CA THR A 207 -28.88 19.57 -1.78
C THR A 207 -28.58 21.05 -2.03
N LYS A 208 -29.20 21.95 -1.27
CA LYS A 208 -28.87 23.37 -1.30
C LYS A 208 -27.48 23.54 -0.69
N LYS A 209 -26.49 23.90 -1.50
CA LYS A 209 -25.19 24.36 -0.99
C LYS A 209 -25.46 25.48 0.00
N ALA A 210 -25.03 25.32 1.25
CA ALA A 210 -25.09 26.39 2.23
C ALA A 210 -24.28 27.57 1.67
N THR A 211 -24.97 28.61 1.20
CA THR A 211 -24.34 29.89 0.94
C THR A 211 -24.00 30.46 2.31
N ASN A 212 -22.77 30.22 2.76
CA ASN A 212 -22.24 30.91 3.92
C ASN A 212 -22.36 32.42 3.64
N LYS A 213 -23.12 33.12 4.50
CA LYS A 213 -23.43 34.56 4.42
C LYS A 213 -22.19 35.49 4.39
N ALA A 214 -20.98 34.93 4.51
CA ALA A 214 -19.72 35.66 4.59
C ALA A 214 -19.11 36.05 3.22
N ASP A 215 -19.56 35.48 2.09
CA ASP A 215 -18.94 35.74 0.77
C ASP A 215 -19.65 36.80 -0.09
N MET A 216 -20.70 37.47 0.42
CA MET A 216 -21.44 38.49 -0.35
C MET A 216 -20.95 39.94 -0.16
N SER A 217 -19.95 40.20 0.69
CA SER A 217 -19.49 41.57 0.96
C SER A 217 -18.33 42.06 0.08
N VAL A 218 -17.84 41.26 -0.88
CA VAL A 218 -16.69 41.63 -1.73
C VAL A 218 -17.07 41.96 -3.18
N ARG A 219 -18.34 41.79 -3.57
CA ARG A 219 -18.81 42.08 -4.95
C ARG A 219 -19.60 43.38 -5.14
N THR A 220 -19.76 44.21 -4.11
CA THR A 220 -20.49 45.49 -4.22
C THR A 220 -19.58 46.72 -4.05
N ARG A 221 -18.39 46.72 -4.68
CA ARG A 221 -17.54 47.92 -4.76
C ARG A 221 -16.94 48.20 -6.15
N SER A 222 -17.00 47.25 -7.08
CA SER A 222 -16.34 47.38 -8.40
C SER A 222 -17.27 47.75 -9.57
N GLU A 223 -18.57 47.93 -9.37
CA GLU A 223 -19.51 48.30 -10.46
C GLU A 223 -20.19 49.67 -10.29
N GLN A 224 -19.91 50.41 -9.21
CA GLN A 224 -20.38 51.79 -9.03
C GLN A 224 -19.41 52.83 -9.63
N ARG A 225 -18.97 52.61 -10.87
CA ARG A 225 -18.33 53.66 -11.69
C ARG A 225 -18.65 53.42 -13.16
N LYS A 226 -19.89 53.66 -13.56
CA LYS A 226 -20.21 54.20 -14.89
C LYS A 226 -21.66 54.70 -14.96
N VAL A 227 -21.76 56.04 -14.97
CA VAL A 227 -22.69 56.87 -15.76
C VAL A 227 -24.16 56.95 -15.30
N GLN A 228 -24.53 58.15 -14.85
CA GLN A 228 -25.88 58.65 -14.61
C GLN A 228 -26.68 58.89 -15.92
N PRO A 229 -28.02 59.08 -15.83
CA PRO A 229 -29.02 58.68 -16.82
C PRO A 229 -29.56 59.88 -17.63
N PRO A 230 -30.56 59.63 -18.50
CA PRO A 230 -31.67 60.59 -18.54
C PRO A 230 -33.07 59.96 -18.68
N GLY A 231 -34.02 60.52 -17.92
CA GLY A 231 -35.25 61.08 -18.49
C GLY A 231 -36.55 60.27 -18.44
N HIS A 232 -37.57 60.90 -17.82
CA HIS A 232 -39.02 60.83 -18.10
C HIS A 232 -39.78 59.53 -17.72
N SER A 233 -40.63 59.47 -16.69
CA SER A 233 -41.88 60.18 -16.33
C SER A 233 -43.16 59.44 -16.73
N LEU A 234 -44.04 59.27 -15.73
CA LEU A 234 -45.50 59.19 -15.74
C LEU A 234 -46.19 57.81 -15.64
N ALA A 235 -47.10 57.77 -14.64
CA ALA A 235 -48.47 57.26 -14.68
C ALA A 235 -48.70 55.74 -14.64
N SER A 236 -49.75 55.17 -14.03
CA SER A 236 -50.82 55.58 -13.11
C SER A 236 -51.78 54.37 -12.99
N LYS A 237 -52.41 54.15 -11.82
CA LYS A 237 -53.78 53.59 -11.65
C LYS A 237 -54.00 52.13 -12.14
N SER A 238 -54.96 51.31 -11.70
CA SER A 238 -56.04 51.31 -10.70
C SER A 238 -56.73 49.94 -10.81
N ASP A 239 -57.14 49.38 -9.67
CA ASP A 239 -58.41 48.67 -9.40
C ASP A 239 -58.84 47.40 -10.17
N GLY A 240 -59.58 46.51 -9.46
CA GLY A 240 -60.67 45.76 -10.10
C GLY A 240 -60.96 44.29 -9.70
N SER A 241 -61.18 44.00 -8.42
CA SER A 241 -62.25 43.11 -7.89
C SER A 241 -62.35 41.58 -8.18
N PRO A 242 -63.05 40.80 -7.30
CA PRO A 242 -63.04 39.32 -7.24
C PRO A 242 -64.43 38.65 -7.46
N PHE A 243 -64.48 37.33 -7.68
CA PHE A 243 -65.65 36.43 -7.50
C PHE A 243 -65.23 34.99 -7.94
N LEU A 244 -65.75 33.82 -7.49
CA LEU A 244 -66.94 33.40 -6.75
C LEU A 244 -66.67 31.98 -6.21
N THR A 245 -67.20 31.67 -5.03
CA THR A 245 -67.26 30.37 -4.35
C THR A 245 -68.44 29.51 -4.85
N VAL A 246 -68.30 28.19 -4.89
CA VAL A 246 -69.38 27.25 -4.52
C VAL A 246 -68.81 25.86 -4.12
N PRO A 247 -69.26 25.25 -3.00
CA PRO A 247 -68.91 23.90 -2.57
C PRO A 247 -70.09 22.91 -2.68
N THR A 248 -69.83 21.59 -2.71
CA THR A 248 -70.69 20.40 -2.38
C THR A 248 -70.21 19.19 -3.23
N ALA A 249 -70.28 17.90 -2.86
CA ALA A 249 -70.94 17.18 -1.79
C ALA A 249 -70.18 15.88 -1.43
N PHE A 250 -70.59 15.37 -0.29
CA PHE A 250 -70.24 14.18 0.47
C PHE A 250 -70.90 12.90 -0.09
N ILE A 251 -70.18 11.78 -0.23
CA ILE A 251 -70.75 10.41 -0.26
C ILE A 251 -69.77 9.42 0.40
N PRO A 252 -70.17 8.63 1.42
CA PRO A 252 -69.39 7.55 2.03
C PRO A 252 -69.92 6.12 1.73
N TYR A 253 -69.18 5.10 2.23
CA TYR A 253 -69.39 3.63 2.27
C TYR A 253 -68.95 2.84 1.01
N ILE A 254 -68.25 1.70 1.06
CA ILE A 254 -68.01 0.64 2.09
C ILE A 254 -66.52 0.30 2.14
#